data_AF-A0A1G6JFL4-F1
#
_entry.id   AF-A0A1G6JFL4-F1
#
_cell.length_a   1.000
_cell.length_b   1.000
_cell.length_c   1.000
_cell.angle_alpha   90.00
_cell.angle_beta   90.00
_cell.angle_gamma   90.00
#
_symmetry.space_group_name_H-M   'P 1'
#
loop_
_entity.id
_entity.type
_entity.pdbx_description
1 polymer ?
#
loop_
_entity_poly.entity_id
_entity_poly.type
_entity_poly.pdbx_seq_one_letter_code
_entity_poly.pdbx_strand_id
1 'polypeptide(L)'
;MHVFVSHSVPDRDAAARLRADLAQLGRQVVLDRGEPVGPRWWESVLQRLQRCAVFVLLVSPSSVRSPGCLAQLRYARALRRPVLLVPVRPAPLPPDAEDAPVFDPAGLAGPERLTKLRRALMSLPAAPPLPDPLPPDPPVPYLDPLRERLADPGLDQTDLREIFDELRGRLRDEHERPAVWGLLVRLRARPGLPPSLLAEVEKVLAPGWQPDPERRVEKRYWDGQAWTTLVRHEGREFNERRVPPPEATWPGDQGLVRARPTPTTRPVPRPRRRRWQALTAAAALVAAAAVGGYLFFRMESDAPGLTVREFVDAVNVADTAALSHVLCERDQGRERELYLRGDPRMTLERVEENTDPPTFTVLATSSSTSRTDRRTYPLVLEAGQWRVCSPAR
;
A
#
# COMPACT_ATOMS: atom_id res chain seq x y z
N MET A 1 -1.03 17.71 -30.13
CA MET A 1 -0.09 17.77 -28.99
C MET A 1 -0.89 18.01 -27.72
N HIS A 2 -0.85 17.07 -26.78
CA HIS A 2 -1.55 17.18 -25.49
C HIS A 2 -0.68 17.91 -24.48
N VAL A 3 -1.24 18.91 -23.81
CA VAL A 3 -0.59 19.67 -22.74
C VAL A 3 -1.33 19.41 -21.44
N PHE A 4 -0.60 18.98 -20.42
CA PHE A 4 -1.12 18.84 -19.07
C PHE A 4 -0.71 20.06 -18.25
N VAL A 5 -1.67 20.77 -17.65
CA VAL A 5 -1.40 21.97 -16.83
C VAL A 5 -1.78 21.68 -15.38
N SER A 6 -0.76 21.62 -14.54
CA SER A 6 -0.88 21.50 -13.08
C SER A 6 -0.96 22.89 -12.44
N HIS A 7 -1.95 23.11 -11.57
CA HIS A 7 -2.17 24.38 -10.87
C HIS A 7 -2.77 24.17 -9.48
N SER A 8 -2.82 25.21 -8.64
CA SER A 8 -3.57 25.14 -7.38
C SER A 8 -4.94 25.82 -7.50
N VAL A 9 -5.86 25.57 -6.55
CA VAL A 9 -7.19 26.19 -6.50
C VAL A 9 -7.16 27.72 -6.71
N PRO A 10 -6.31 28.50 -6.01
CA PRO A 10 -6.26 29.94 -6.21
C PRO A 10 -5.75 30.38 -7.59
N ASP A 11 -5.11 29.49 -8.36
CA ASP A 11 -4.53 29.81 -9.67
C ASP A 11 -5.48 29.48 -10.83
N ARG A 12 -6.75 29.12 -10.55
CA ARG A 12 -7.74 28.70 -11.54
C ARG A 12 -7.91 29.66 -12.71
N ASP A 13 -7.99 30.96 -12.43
CA ASP A 13 -8.18 31.97 -13.49
C ASP A 13 -6.95 32.08 -14.38
N ALA A 14 -5.75 31.95 -13.80
CA ALA A 14 -4.51 31.92 -14.56
C ALA A 14 -4.41 30.65 -15.43
N ALA A 15 -4.82 29.49 -14.90
CA ALA A 15 -4.91 28.24 -15.65
C ALA A 15 -5.91 28.33 -16.79
N ALA A 16 -7.07 28.95 -16.57
CA ALA A 16 -8.08 29.16 -17.60
C ALA A 16 -7.58 30.08 -18.73
N ARG A 17 -6.87 31.17 -18.39
CA ARG A 17 -6.21 32.05 -19.37
C ARG A 17 -5.15 31.33 -20.18
N LEU A 18 -4.25 30.61 -19.52
CA LEU A 18 -3.21 29.83 -20.19
C LEU A 18 -3.81 28.76 -21.11
N ARG A 19 -4.87 28.07 -20.66
CA ARG A 19 -5.62 27.12 -21.49
C ARG A 19 -6.13 27.78 -22.77
N ALA A 20 -6.72 28.97 -22.66
CA ALA A 20 -7.24 29.69 -23.82
C ALA A 20 -6.11 30.09 -24.79
N ASP A 21 -4.97 30.56 -24.28
CA ASP A 21 -3.81 30.90 -25.10
C ASP A 21 -3.23 29.65 -25.81
N LEU A 22 -3.10 28.53 -25.09
CA LEU A 22 -2.65 27.25 -25.65
C LEU A 22 -3.63 26.68 -26.69
N ALA A 23 -4.95 26.82 -26.47
CA ALA A 23 -5.97 26.38 -27.40
C ALA A 23 -5.93 27.19 -28.71
N GLN A 24 -5.68 28.51 -28.65
CA GLN A 24 -5.46 29.35 -29.84
C GLN A 24 -4.23 28.90 -30.65
N LEU A 25 -3.25 28.27 -30.01
CA LEU A 25 -2.09 27.66 -30.66
C LEU A 25 -2.35 26.20 -31.13
N GLY A 26 -3.62 25.76 -31.16
CA GLY A 26 -4.02 24.43 -31.63
C GLY A 26 -3.64 23.30 -30.68
N ARG A 27 -3.46 23.57 -29.38
CA ARG A 27 -3.09 22.54 -28.38
C ARG A 27 -4.31 21.99 -27.66
N GLN A 28 -4.28 20.69 -27.38
CA GLN A 28 -5.30 20.02 -26.57
C GLN A 28 -4.86 20.06 -25.11
N VAL A 29 -5.58 20.81 -24.27
CA VAL A 29 -5.15 21.14 -22.91
C VAL A 29 -6.03 20.46 -21.88
N VAL A 30 -5.39 19.79 -20.92
CA VAL A 30 -6.03 19.26 -19.72
C VAL A 30 -5.58 20.09 -18.53
N LEU A 31 -6.52 20.58 -17.72
CA LEU A 31 -6.23 21.25 -16.46
C LEU A 31 -6.39 20.26 -15.31
N ASP A 32 -5.40 20.23 -14.42
CA ASP A 32 -5.44 19.44 -13.19
C ASP A 32 -4.98 20.30 -12.01
N ARG A 33 -5.57 20.06 -10.84
CA ARG A 33 -5.31 20.85 -9.64
C ARG A 33 -4.65 20.09 -8.49
N GLY A 34 -4.32 18.81 -8.70
CA GLY A 34 -3.70 17.97 -7.69
C GLY A 34 -4.63 17.62 -6.51
N GLU A 35 -5.94 17.72 -6.70
CA GLU A 35 -6.95 17.46 -5.67
C GLU A 35 -7.88 16.31 -6.08
N PRO A 36 -8.38 15.52 -5.10
CA PRO A 36 -9.32 14.45 -5.36
C PRO A 36 -10.62 14.96 -5.97
N VAL A 37 -11.00 14.37 -7.10
CA VAL A 37 -12.31 14.54 -7.72
C VAL A 37 -12.86 13.16 -8.10
N GLY A 38 -13.47 12.50 -7.11
CA GLY A 38 -14.00 11.14 -7.25
C GLY A 38 -12.96 10.04 -7.03
N PRO A 39 -13.39 8.76 -6.95
CA PRO A 39 -12.55 7.66 -6.47
C PRO A 39 -11.41 7.30 -7.44
N ARG A 40 -11.63 7.44 -8.76
CA ARG A 40 -10.63 7.17 -9.82
C ARG A 40 -9.81 8.38 -10.25
N TRP A 41 -9.81 9.45 -9.46
CA TRP A 41 -9.21 10.71 -9.89
C TRP A 41 -7.71 10.55 -10.17
N TRP A 42 -6.96 9.89 -9.27
CA TRP A 42 -5.51 9.81 -9.38
C TRP A 42 -5.08 8.97 -10.57
N GLU A 43 -5.72 7.82 -10.78
CA GLU A 43 -5.53 6.99 -11.98
C GLU A 43 -5.77 7.80 -13.26
N SER A 44 -6.83 8.61 -13.27
CA SER A 44 -7.12 9.50 -14.40
C SER A 44 -6.01 10.53 -14.61
N VAL A 45 -5.46 11.10 -13.52
CA VAL A 45 -4.31 12.00 -13.58
C VAL A 45 -3.08 11.32 -14.17
N LEU A 46 -2.71 10.14 -13.66
CA LEU A 46 -1.54 9.38 -14.11
C LEU A 46 -1.64 9.02 -15.60
N GLN A 47 -2.81 8.55 -16.05
CA GLN A 47 -3.06 8.26 -17.47
C GLN A 47 -2.91 9.52 -18.35
N ARG A 48 -3.36 10.68 -17.87
CA ARG A 48 -3.21 11.95 -18.60
C ARG A 48 -1.75 12.40 -18.67
N LEU A 49 -0.97 12.20 -17.61
CA LEU A 49 0.48 12.46 -17.60
C LEU A 49 1.24 11.52 -18.54
N GLN A 50 0.87 10.24 -18.57
CA GLN A 50 1.43 9.27 -19.52
C GLN A 50 1.12 9.64 -20.98
N ARG A 51 0.01 10.34 -21.26
CA ARG A 51 -0.38 10.74 -22.63
C ARG A 51 0.04 12.16 -23.02
N CYS A 52 0.49 12.99 -22.09
CA CYS A 52 0.86 14.36 -22.40
C CYS A 52 2.21 14.42 -23.14
N ALA A 53 2.35 15.42 -24.01
CA ALA A 53 3.61 15.71 -24.69
C ALA A 53 4.37 16.85 -23.99
N VAL A 54 3.67 17.69 -23.23
CA VAL A 54 4.27 18.74 -22.40
C VAL A 54 3.52 18.78 -21.07
N PHE A 55 4.28 18.84 -19.98
CA PHE A 55 3.78 19.15 -18.65
C PHE A 55 4.04 20.62 -18.34
N VAL A 56 3.03 21.33 -17.84
CA VAL A 56 3.13 22.73 -17.44
C VAL A 56 2.80 22.84 -15.96
N LEU A 57 3.66 23.51 -15.19
CA LEU A 57 3.38 23.88 -13.81
C LEU A 57 3.12 25.39 -13.73
N LEU A 58 1.94 25.78 -13.24
CA LEU A 58 1.74 27.15 -12.79
C LEU A 58 2.45 27.35 -11.46
N VAL A 59 3.42 28.26 -11.42
CA VAL A 59 4.26 28.49 -10.23
C VAL A 59 3.62 29.58 -9.37
N SER A 60 3.21 29.20 -8.16
CA SER A 60 2.64 30.07 -7.14
C SER A 60 2.97 29.51 -5.75
N PRO A 61 2.88 30.30 -4.67
CA PRO A 61 3.08 29.78 -3.31
C PRO A 61 2.19 28.59 -2.97
N SER A 62 0.97 28.55 -3.54
CA SER A 62 0.00 27.49 -3.30
C SER A 62 0.31 26.22 -4.09
N SER A 63 0.77 26.34 -5.34
CA SER A 63 1.10 25.16 -6.16
C SER A 63 2.40 24.49 -5.72
N VAL A 64 3.42 25.27 -5.34
CA VAL A 64 4.71 24.70 -4.89
C VAL A 64 4.63 24.05 -3.51
N ARG A 65 3.54 24.27 -2.76
CA ARG A 65 3.23 23.57 -1.50
C ARG A 65 2.14 22.50 -1.65
N SER A 66 1.54 22.37 -2.83
CA SER A 66 0.48 21.38 -3.06
C SER A 66 1.11 20.00 -3.26
N PRO A 67 0.83 19.01 -2.39
CA PRO A 67 1.34 17.66 -2.56
C PRO A 67 0.98 17.09 -3.94
N GLY A 68 -0.23 17.38 -4.43
CA GLY A 68 -0.69 16.95 -5.74
C GLY A 68 0.11 17.53 -6.89
N CYS A 69 0.35 18.85 -6.88
CA CYS A 69 1.16 19.50 -7.93
C CYS A 69 2.59 18.96 -7.93
N LEU A 70 3.19 18.77 -6.74
CA LEU A 70 4.55 18.24 -6.61
C LEU A 70 4.65 16.77 -7.03
N ALA A 71 3.66 15.94 -6.70
CA ALA A 71 3.61 14.54 -7.16
C ALA A 71 3.45 14.44 -8.68
N GLN A 72 2.61 15.29 -9.28
CA GLN A 72 2.46 15.37 -10.73
C GLN A 72 3.76 15.80 -11.43
N LEU A 73 4.45 16.80 -10.90
CA LEU A 73 5.75 17.26 -11.41
C LEU A 73 6.79 16.12 -11.37
N ARG A 74 6.96 15.46 -10.21
CA ARG A 74 7.89 14.35 -10.03
C ARG A 74 7.60 13.20 -11.00
N TYR A 75 6.32 12.85 -11.17
CA TYR A 75 5.94 11.78 -12.08
C TYR A 75 6.14 12.17 -13.56
N ALA A 76 5.80 13.40 -13.94
CA ALA A 76 6.08 13.92 -15.28
C ALA A 76 7.58 13.83 -15.62
N ARG A 77 8.46 14.15 -14.66
CA ARG A 77 9.91 13.98 -14.78
C ARG A 77 10.33 12.52 -14.93
N ALA A 78 9.78 11.62 -14.12
CA ALA A 78 10.05 10.18 -14.21
C ALA A 78 9.63 9.60 -15.58
N LEU A 79 8.52 10.11 -16.15
CA LEU A 79 8.04 9.79 -17.50
C LEU A 79 8.82 10.51 -18.62
N ARG A 80 9.82 11.33 -18.27
CA ARG A 80 10.62 12.15 -19.19
C ARG A 80 9.78 13.12 -20.03
N ARG A 81 8.70 13.67 -19.46
CA ARG A 81 7.89 14.69 -20.12
C ARG A 81 8.59 16.05 -20.04
N PRO A 82 8.74 16.78 -21.16
CA PRO A 82 9.21 18.16 -21.15
C PRO A 82 8.38 19.01 -20.19
N VAL A 83 9.05 19.74 -19.30
CA VAL A 83 8.42 20.62 -18.30
C VAL A 83 8.56 22.07 -18.73
N LEU A 84 7.46 22.83 -18.65
CA LEU A 84 7.45 24.28 -18.79
C LEU A 84 6.90 24.91 -17.52
N LEU A 85 7.61 25.90 -16.99
CA LEU A 85 7.17 26.66 -15.83
C LEU A 85 6.48 27.95 -16.24
N VAL A 86 5.36 28.26 -15.61
CA VAL A 86 4.61 29.50 -15.85
C VAL A 86 4.35 30.20 -14.52
N PRO A 87 5.19 31.17 -14.13
CA PRO A 87 4.99 31.97 -12.93
C PRO A 87 3.65 32.72 -12.99
N VAL A 88 2.86 32.60 -11.93
CA VAL A 88 1.63 33.38 -11.75
C VAL A 88 1.70 34.26 -10.51
N ARG A 89 2.47 33.84 -9.50
CA ARG A 89 2.81 34.60 -8.30
C ARG A 89 4.24 34.26 -7.87
N PRO A 90 5.01 35.18 -7.27
CA PRO A 90 6.36 34.90 -6.80
C PRO A 90 6.41 33.72 -5.83
N ALA A 91 7.24 32.72 -6.12
CA ALA A 91 7.46 31.55 -5.27
C ALA A 91 8.83 30.92 -5.60
N PRO A 92 9.48 30.26 -4.63
CA PRO A 92 10.67 29.46 -4.92
C PRO A 92 10.30 28.29 -5.85
N LEU A 93 11.19 27.96 -6.78
CA LEU A 93 11.00 26.80 -7.65
C LEU A 93 11.18 25.51 -6.85
N PRO A 94 10.35 24.48 -7.09
CA PRO A 94 10.61 23.14 -6.56
C PRO A 94 11.95 22.59 -7.10
N PRO A 95 12.70 21.79 -6.33
CA PRO A 95 13.96 21.18 -6.78
C PRO A 95 13.81 20.41 -8.11
N ASP A 96 12.70 19.70 -8.29
CA ASP A 96 12.38 18.93 -9.50
C ASP A 96 12.06 19.80 -10.75
N ALA A 97 12.11 21.13 -10.61
CA ALA A 97 11.77 22.11 -11.63
C ALA A 97 12.89 23.10 -11.94
N GLU A 98 14.03 23.09 -11.23
CA GLU A 98 15.06 24.14 -11.36
C GLU A 98 15.67 24.27 -12.76
N ASP A 99 15.82 23.15 -13.48
CA ASP A 99 16.35 23.09 -14.85
C ASP A 99 15.28 23.34 -15.94
N ALA A 100 14.01 23.49 -15.56
CA ALA A 100 12.94 23.65 -16.54
C ALA A 100 12.89 25.08 -17.09
N PRO A 101 12.65 25.25 -18.41
CA PRO A 101 12.46 26.57 -18.99
C PRO A 101 11.22 27.26 -18.42
N VAL A 102 11.32 28.60 -18.33
CA VAL A 102 10.29 29.47 -17.77
C VAL A 102 9.66 30.30 -18.89
N PHE A 103 8.33 30.32 -18.96
CA PHE A 103 7.56 31.30 -19.72
C PHE A 103 6.85 32.23 -18.74
N ASP A 104 7.31 33.47 -18.64
CA ASP A 104 6.67 34.49 -17.82
C ASP A 104 5.63 35.30 -18.63
N PRO A 105 4.32 35.17 -18.32
CA PRO A 105 3.28 35.93 -19.00
C PRO A 105 3.09 37.36 -18.44
N ALA A 106 3.78 37.73 -17.35
CA ALA A 106 3.57 39.01 -16.68
C ALA A 106 3.84 40.21 -17.60
N GLY A 107 2.91 41.17 -17.62
CA GLY A 107 3.02 42.39 -18.41
C GLY A 107 2.82 42.22 -19.93
N LEU A 108 2.61 41.00 -20.43
CA LEU A 108 2.48 40.76 -21.88
C LEU A 108 1.04 40.95 -22.38
N ALA A 109 0.89 41.77 -23.42
CA ALA A 109 -0.35 41.88 -24.18
C ALA A 109 -0.67 40.58 -24.96
N GLY A 110 -1.94 40.37 -25.34
CA GLY A 110 -2.41 39.11 -25.97
C GLY A 110 -1.57 38.60 -27.15
N PRO A 111 -1.36 39.39 -28.22
CA PRO A 111 -0.58 38.93 -29.38
C PRO A 111 0.89 38.62 -29.07
N GLU A 112 1.51 39.44 -28.22
CA GLU A 112 2.89 39.23 -27.78
C GLU A 112 3.01 37.97 -26.91
N ARG A 113 2.07 37.79 -25.98
CA ARG A 113 1.98 36.63 -25.09
C ARG A 113 1.84 35.34 -25.88
N LEU A 114 0.95 35.30 -26.89
CA LEU A 114 0.80 34.15 -27.79
C LEU A 114 2.09 33.85 -28.57
N THR A 115 2.76 34.89 -29.09
CA THR A 115 4.01 34.74 -29.85
C THR A 115 5.13 34.18 -28.97
N LYS A 116 5.30 34.71 -27.76
CA LYS A 116 6.29 34.24 -26.78
C LYS A 116 5.98 32.83 -26.27
N LEU A 117 4.71 32.52 -25.99
CA LEU A 117 4.27 31.18 -25.61
C LEU A 117 4.55 30.17 -26.72
N ARG A 118 4.25 30.51 -27.98
CA ARG A 118 4.57 29.65 -29.14
C ARG A 118 6.07 29.36 -29.21
N ARG A 119 6.91 30.38 -29.02
CA ARG A 119 8.37 30.22 -29.00
C ARG A 119 8.83 29.29 -27.87
N ALA A 120 8.32 29.49 -26.65
CA ALA A 120 8.64 28.65 -25.50
C ALA A 120 8.25 27.18 -25.73
N LEU A 121 7.09 26.92 -26.31
CA LEU A 121 6.67 25.55 -26.67
C LEU A 121 7.56 24.93 -27.74
N MET A 122 8.00 25.71 -28.73
CA MET A 122 8.85 25.21 -29.81
C MET A 122 10.31 24.96 -29.37
N SER A 123 10.76 25.62 -28.29
CA SER A 123 12.09 25.36 -27.72
C SER A 123 12.15 24.12 -26.84
N LEU A 124 11.01 23.55 -26.45
CA LEU A 124 10.99 22.32 -25.66
C LEU A 124 11.43 21.13 -26.53
N PRO A 125 12.19 20.17 -25.96
CA PRO A 125 12.47 18.93 -26.65
C PRO A 125 11.18 18.17 -26.94
N ALA A 126 11.17 17.38 -28.02
CA ALA A 126 10.08 16.46 -28.27
C ALA A 126 9.98 15.44 -27.12
N ALA A 127 8.76 15.11 -26.69
CA ALA A 127 8.58 14.09 -25.66
C ALA A 127 9.09 12.74 -26.17
N PRO A 128 10.05 12.10 -25.48
CA PRO A 128 10.50 10.77 -25.84
C PRO A 128 9.38 9.73 -25.62
N PRO A 129 9.51 8.53 -26.18
CA PRO A 129 8.71 7.37 -25.80
C PRO A 129 8.74 7.17 -24.28
N LEU A 130 7.66 6.61 -23.74
CA LEU A 130 7.59 6.28 -22.32
C LEU A 130 8.69 5.27 -21.94
N PRO A 131 9.27 5.36 -20.72
CA PRO A 131 10.18 4.35 -20.22
C PRO A 131 9.54 2.95 -20.20
N ASP A 132 10.33 1.92 -20.46
CA ASP A 132 9.94 0.51 -20.34
C ASP A 132 10.93 -0.22 -19.40
N PRO A 133 10.48 -0.71 -18.23
CA PRO A 133 9.12 -0.61 -17.69
C PRO A 133 8.77 0.82 -17.28
N LEU A 134 7.47 1.11 -17.17
CA LEU A 134 7.00 2.38 -16.63
C LEU A 134 7.53 2.61 -15.21
N PRO A 135 7.79 3.88 -14.83
CA PRO A 135 8.08 4.20 -13.44
C PRO A 135 6.90 3.80 -12.53
N PRO A 136 7.16 3.40 -11.27
CA PRO A 136 6.10 3.02 -10.35
C PRO A 136 5.12 4.17 -10.16
N ASP A 137 3.84 3.83 -10.00
CA ASP A 137 2.80 4.82 -9.78
C ASP A 137 3.08 5.60 -8.48
N PRO A 138 3.10 6.94 -8.51
CA PRO A 138 3.31 7.73 -7.32
C PRO A 138 2.14 7.54 -6.35
N PRO A 139 2.39 7.65 -5.04
CA PRO A 139 1.32 7.56 -4.05
C PRO A 139 0.28 8.67 -4.23
N VAL A 140 -0.91 8.44 -3.68
CA VAL A 140 -2.00 9.42 -3.72
C VAL A 140 -1.60 10.65 -2.88
N PRO A 141 -1.51 11.86 -3.46
CA PRO A 141 -0.78 12.97 -2.82
C PRO A 141 -1.36 13.50 -1.52
N TYR A 142 -2.68 13.45 -1.29
CA TYR A 142 -3.29 13.93 -0.05
C TYR A 142 -3.21 12.94 1.12
N LEU A 143 -2.68 11.74 0.88
CA LEU A 143 -2.31 10.83 1.95
C LEU A 143 -0.88 11.09 2.45
N ASP A 144 -0.07 11.87 1.72
CA ASP A 144 1.28 12.24 2.17
C ASP A 144 1.29 13.03 3.49
N PRO A 145 0.39 13.99 3.76
CA PRO A 145 0.30 14.63 5.07
C PRO A 145 0.03 13.63 6.20
N LEU A 146 -0.82 12.62 5.97
CA LEU A 146 -1.06 11.54 6.95
C LEU A 146 0.20 10.69 7.16
N ARG A 147 0.91 10.38 6.09
CA ARG A 147 2.21 9.68 6.16
C ARG A 147 3.24 10.47 6.96
N GLU A 148 3.33 11.78 6.73
CA GLU A 148 4.26 12.67 7.43
C GLU A 148 3.92 12.81 8.91
N ARG A 149 2.63 13.00 9.24
CA ARG A 149 2.15 12.94 10.63
C ARG A 149 2.54 11.62 11.28
N LEU A 150 2.26 10.49 10.62
CA LEU A 150 2.66 9.15 11.10
C LEU A 150 4.17 8.96 11.29
N ALA A 151 5.01 9.77 10.65
CA ALA A 151 6.45 9.72 10.79
C ALA A 151 6.96 10.54 12.00
N ASP A 152 6.17 11.47 12.54
CA ASP A 152 6.54 12.26 13.71
C ASP A 152 6.61 11.36 14.95
N PRO A 153 7.77 11.18 15.61
CA PRO A 153 7.88 10.34 16.80
C PRO A 153 7.13 10.90 18.03
N GLY A 154 6.76 12.18 18.02
CA GLY A 154 6.14 12.89 19.14
C GLY A 154 4.61 12.76 19.27
N LEU A 155 3.94 12.07 18.35
CA LEU A 155 2.48 11.90 18.41
C LEU A 155 2.01 11.24 19.70
N ASP A 156 0.96 11.81 20.30
CA ASP A 156 0.33 11.25 21.49
C ASP A 156 -0.70 10.15 21.15
N GLN A 157 -1.35 9.58 22.17
CA GLN A 157 -2.34 8.52 21.96
C GLN A 157 -3.61 9.01 21.25
N THR A 158 -4.00 10.26 21.47
CA THR A 158 -5.16 10.88 20.84
C THR A 158 -4.89 11.08 19.35
N ASP A 159 -3.72 11.62 19.01
CA ASP A 159 -3.29 11.80 17.61
C ASP A 159 -3.27 10.48 16.85
N LEU A 160 -2.72 9.41 17.46
CA LEU A 160 -2.67 8.09 16.83
C LEU A 160 -4.06 7.49 16.59
N ARG A 161 -4.98 7.72 17.52
CA ARG A 161 -6.39 7.30 17.41
C ARG A 161 -7.07 8.04 16.26
N GLU A 162 -6.93 9.36 16.19
CA GLU A 162 -7.49 10.19 15.12
C GLU A 162 -6.97 9.77 13.74
N ILE A 163 -5.65 9.56 13.62
CA ILE A 163 -5.05 9.08 12.37
C ILE A 163 -5.62 7.71 11.99
N PHE A 164 -5.72 6.77 12.93
CA PHE A 164 -6.30 5.46 12.65
C PHE A 164 -7.76 5.55 12.18
N ASP A 165 -8.58 6.36 12.84
CA ASP A 165 -9.98 6.53 12.47
C ASP A 165 -10.13 7.17 11.09
N GLU A 166 -9.26 8.14 10.75
CA GLU A 166 -9.20 8.72 9.40
C GLU A 166 -8.81 7.67 8.34
N LEU A 167 -7.76 6.88 8.58
CA LEU A 167 -7.34 5.80 7.69
C LEU A 167 -8.45 4.77 7.51
N ARG A 168 -9.11 4.36 8.60
CA ARG A 168 -10.23 3.41 8.59
C ARG A 168 -11.40 3.95 7.75
N GLY A 169 -11.71 5.24 7.85
CA GLY A 169 -12.74 5.88 7.03
C GLY A 169 -12.43 5.80 5.53
N ARG A 170 -11.16 5.98 5.15
CA ARG A 170 -10.68 5.99 3.77
C ARG A 170 -10.62 4.61 3.12
N LEU A 171 -10.51 3.52 3.90
CA LEU A 171 -10.57 2.15 3.37
C LEU A 171 -11.85 1.82 2.57
N ARG A 172 -12.92 2.62 2.74
CA ARG A 172 -14.15 2.48 1.96
C ARG A 172 -13.96 2.75 0.47
N ASP A 173 -12.98 3.59 0.13
CA ASP A 173 -12.61 3.84 -1.26
C ASP A 173 -11.65 2.74 -1.74
N GLU A 174 -12.08 1.93 -2.71
CA GLU A 174 -11.25 0.84 -3.26
C GLU A 174 -9.96 1.33 -3.89
N HIS A 175 -9.95 2.57 -4.41
CA HIS A 175 -8.82 3.16 -5.10
C HIS A 175 -7.76 3.69 -4.14
N GLU A 176 -8.17 4.16 -2.95
CA GLU A 176 -7.27 4.56 -1.87
C GLU A 176 -6.78 3.36 -1.06
N ARG A 177 -7.56 2.26 -1.04
CA ARG A 177 -7.31 1.08 -0.19
C ARG A 177 -5.88 0.57 -0.23
N PRO A 178 -5.22 0.37 -1.40
CA PRO A 178 -3.79 0.03 -1.46
C PRO A 178 -2.85 0.92 -0.65
N ALA A 179 -3.00 2.24 -0.82
CA ALA A 179 -2.14 3.22 -0.18
C ALA A 179 -2.43 3.28 1.32
N VAL A 180 -3.71 3.36 1.69
CA VAL A 180 -4.17 3.36 3.09
C VAL A 180 -3.72 2.09 3.82
N TRP A 181 -3.74 0.93 3.15
CA TRP A 181 -3.23 -0.34 3.70
C TRP A 181 -1.75 -0.23 4.07
N GLY A 182 -0.92 0.36 3.20
CA GLY A 182 0.49 0.62 3.50
C GLY A 182 0.70 1.53 4.72
N LEU A 183 -0.15 2.54 4.93
CA LEU A 183 -0.09 3.39 6.12
C LEU A 183 -0.53 2.67 7.39
N LEU A 184 -1.51 1.77 7.31
CA LEU A 184 -1.92 0.93 8.43
C LEU A 184 -0.81 -0.05 8.82
N VAL A 185 -0.11 -0.65 7.85
CA VAL A 185 1.07 -1.49 8.12
C VAL A 185 2.18 -0.67 8.79
N ARG A 186 2.39 0.58 8.36
CA ARG A 186 3.33 1.49 9.01
C ARG A 186 2.92 1.84 10.43
N LEU A 187 1.64 2.12 10.68
CA LEU A 187 1.09 2.38 12.01
C LEU A 187 1.28 1.16 12.92
N ARG A 188 1.00 -0.05 12.43
CA ARG A 188 1.25 -1.32 13.14
C ARG A 188 2.71 -1.46 13.61
N ALA A 189 3.66 -1.04 12.78
CA ALA A 189 5.09 -1.14 13.08
C ALA A 189 5.61 -0.02 14.00
N ARG A 190 4.76 0.95 14.38
CA ARG A 190 5.19 2.15 15.10
C ARG A 190 5.49 1.83 16.58
N PRO A 191 6.65 2.26 17.12
CA PRO A 191 6.92 2.18 18.55
C PRO A 191 5.92 3.01 19.37
N GLY A 192 5.50 2.48 20.52
CA GLY A 192 4.58 3.21 21.42
C GLY A 192 3.11 3.16 21.02
N LEU A 193 2.73 2.34 20.04
CA LEU A 193 1.31 2.14 19.70
C LEU A 193 0.55 1.52 20.90
N PRO A 194 -0.55 2.13 21.38
CA PRO A 194 -1.32 1.59 22.51
C PRO A 194 -1.85 0.18 22.20
N PRO A 195 -1.84 -0.78 23.15
CA PRO A 195 -2.30 -2.16 22.91
C PRO A 195 -3.75 -2.27 22.42
N SER A 196 -4.63 -1.40 22.91
CA SER A 196 -6.03 -1.33 22.46
C SER A 196 -6.14 -0.93 20.99
N LEU A 197 -5.38 0.09 20.58
CA LEU A 197 -5.31 0.53 19.20
C LEU A 197 -4.62 -0.52 18.30
N LEU A 198 -3.56 -1.17 18.78
CA LEU A 198 -2.91 -2.27 18.06
C LEU A 198 -3.91 -3.40 17.76
N ALA A 199 -4.71 -3.83 18.74
CA ALA A 199 -5.71 -4.87 18.51
C ALA A 199 -6.75 -4.49 17.45
N GLU A 200 -7.09 -3.20 17.33
CA GLU A 200 -7.97 -2.71 16.26
C GLU A 200 -7.28 -2.63 14.90
N VAL A 201 -6.00 -2.24 14.87
CA VAL A 201 -5.18 -2.28 13.66
C VAL A 201 -5.04 -3.72 13.15
N GLU A 202 -4.79 -4.70 14.03
CA GLU A 202 -4.72 -6.12 13.66
C GLU A 202 -6.05 -6.65 13.12
N LYS A 203 -7.19 -6.22 13.67
CA LYS A 203 -8.51 -6.57 13.10
C LYS A 203 -8.69 -6.05 11.68
N VAL A 204 -8.19 -4.84 11.39
CA VAL A 204 -8.28 -4.25 10.05
C VAL A 204 -7.29 -4.93 9.10
N LEU A 205 -6.08 -5.24 9.56
CA LEU A 205 -5.03 -5.93 8.82
C LEU A 205 -5.15 -7.46 8.89
N ALA A 206 -6.33 -7.98 9.21
CA ALA A 206 -6.57 -9.42 9.24
C ALA A 206 -6.33 -10.02 7.85
N PRO A 207 -5.92 -11.31 7.78
CA PRO A 207 -5.70 -11.99 6.51
C PRO A 207 -6.93 -11.93 5.59
N GLY A 208 -6.70 -11.84 4.28
CA GLY A 208 -7.76 -11.84 3.30
C GLY A 208 -7.42 -11.23 1.96
N TRP A 209 -8.42 -11.25 1.07
CA TRP A 209 -8.34 -10.68 -0.27
C TRP A 209 -8.48 -9.17 -0.26
N GLN A 210 -7.45 -8.47 -0.75
CA GLN A 210 -7.44 -7.01 -0.89
C GLN A 210 -7.12 -6.61 -2.33
N PRO A 211 -7.48 -5.39 -2.77
CA PRO A 211 -7.01 -4.85 -4.04
C PRO A 211 -5.49 -4.94 -4.16
N ASP A 212 -4.99 -5.39 -5.31
CA ASP A 212 -3.55 -5.53 -5.52
C ASP A 212 -2.85 -4.17 -5.40
N PRO A 213 -1.83 -4.02 -4.53
CA PRO A 213 -1.16 -2.75 -4.30
C PRO A 213 -0.56 -2.11 -5.54
N GLU A 214 -0.02 -2.95 -6.43
CA GLU A 214 0.61 -2.55 -7.68
C GLU A 214 -0.37 -2.59 -8.87
N ARG A 215 -1.64 -2.94 -8.62
CA ARG A 215 -2.71 -3.01 -9.63
C ARG A 215 -2.36 -3.87 -10.85
N ARG A 216 -1.52 -4.90 -10.69
CA ARG A 216 -1.20 -5.88 -11.75
C ARG A 216 -2.36 -6.85 -11.98
N VAL A 217 -3.12 -7.12 -10.92
CA VAL A 217 -4.27 -8.05 -10.87
C VAL A 217 -5.42 -7.43 -10.08
N GLU A 218 -6.61 -8.06 -10.09
CA GLU A 218 -7.80 -7.53 -9.40
C GLU A 218 -7.61 -7.54 -7.87
N LYS A 219 -7.22 -8.70 -7.31
CA LYS A 219 -6.95 -8.84 -5.88
C LYS A 219 -5.69 -9.65 -5.62
N ARG A 220 -5.02 -9.34 -4.51
CA ARG A 220 -3.92 -10.12 -3.96
C ARG A 220 -4.24 -10.51 -2.54
N TYR A 221 -3.80 -11.70 -2.15
CA TYR A 221 -4.02 -12.20 -0.81
C TYR A 221 -2.97 -11.62 0.15
N TRP A 222 -3.47 -10.99 1.22
CA TRP A 222 -2.71 -10.55 2.38
C TRP A 222 -2.80 -11.65 3.45
N ASP A 223 -1.67 -12.15 3.94
CA ASP A 223 -1.64 -13.23 4.93
C ASP A 223 -1.69 -12.75 6.40
N GLY A 224 -1.95 -11.46 6.61
CA GLY A 224 -1.85 -10.82 7.93
C GLY A 224 -0.52 -10.11 8.16
N GLN A 225 0.52 -10.37 7.36
CA GLN A 225 1.86 -9.82 7.55
C GLN A 225 2.47 -9.22 6.29
N ALA A 226 2.31 -9.92 5.17
CA ALA A 226 2.85 -9.57 3.87
C ALA A 226 1.85 -9.91 2.75
N TRP A 227 2.08 -9.29 1.60
CA TRP A 227 1.43 -9.72 0.38
C TRP A 227 2.01 -11.05 -0.09
N THR A 228 1.15 -11.94 -0.57
CA THR A 228 1.57 -13.25 -1.07
C THR A 228 1.58 -13.31 -2.60
N THR A 229 2.08 -14.40 -3.17
CA THR A 229 1.99 -14.66 -4.61
C THR A 229 0.58 -15.11 -5.05
N LEU A 230 -0.34 -15.33 -4.10
CA LEU A 230 -1.71 -15.72 -4.39
C LEU A 230 -2.54 -14.51 -4.82
N VAL A 231 -3.12 -14.62 -6.02
CA VAL A 231 -3.83 -13.54 -6.70
C VAL A 231 -5.17 -14.03 -7.22
N ARG A 232 -6.12 -13.11 -7.37
CA ARG A 232 -7.45 -13.36 -7.94
C ARG A 232 -7.69 -12.43 -9.11
N HIS A 233 -8.20 -12.98 -10.21
CA HIS A 233 -8.62 -12.22 -11.39
C HIS A 233 -9.85 -12.88 -11.99
N GLU A 234 -10.89 -12.08 -12.28
CA GLU A 234 -12.16 -12.57 -12.85
C GLU A 234 -12.77 -13.72 -12.04
N GLY A 235 -12.66 -13.63 -10.71
CA GLY A 235 -13.15 -14.64 -9.78
C GLY A 235 -12.30 -15.93 -9.68
N ARG A 236 -11.23 -16.08 -10.46
CA ARG A 236 -10.34 -17.25 -10.42
C ARG A 236 -9.07 -16.95 -9.62
N GLU A 237 -8.67 -17.90 -8.79
CA GLU A 237 -7.44 -17.84 -7.99
C GLU A 237 -6.26 -18.46 -8.75
N PHE A 238 -5.07 -17.83 -8.69
CA PHE A 238 -3.84 -18.37 -9.27
C PHE A 238 -2.62 -17.88 -8.50
N ASN A 239 -1.46 -18.52 -8.72
CA ASN A 239 -0.22 -18.22 -8.03
C ASN A 239 0.80 -17.58 -8.98
N GLU A 240 1.12 -16.31 -8.78
CA GLU A 240 2.02 -15.50 -9.59
C GLU A 240 3.50 -15.74 -9.24
N ARG A 241 4.00 -16.96 -9.46
CA ARG A 241 5.33 -17.40 -8.98
C ARG A 241 6.52 -16.65 -9.58
N ARG A 242 6.34 -16.01 -10.75
CA ARG A 242 7.44 -15.35 -11.49
C ARG A 242 7.72 -13.93 -11.03
N VAL A 243 6.81 -13.35 -10.26
CA VAL A 243 6.88 -11.96 -9.85
C VAL A 243 6.86 -11.92 -8.32
N PRO A 244 7.85 -11.27 -7.67
CA PRO A 244 7.82 -11.17 -6.22
C PRO A 244 6.54 -10.43 -5.77
N PRO A 245 5.96 -10.82 -4.63
CA PRO A 245 4.85 -10.08 -4.07
C PRO A 245 5.29 -8.64 -3.74
N PRO A 246 4.37 -7.67 -3.86
CA PRO A 246 4.66 -6.29 -3.51
C PRO A 246 5.09 -6.17 -2.04
N GLU A 247 5.99 -5.25 -1.74
CA GLU A 247 6.33 -4.95 -0.36
C GLU A 247 5.10 -4.35 0.36
N ALA A 248 4.93 -4.68 1.64
CA ALA A 248 3.87 -4.15 2.49
C ALA A 248 4.16 -2.71 2.96
N THR A 249 4.74 -1.90 2.08
CA THR A 249 5.22 -0.55 2.36
C THR A 249 4.41 0.49 1.61
N TRP A 250 4.52 1.74 2.05
CA TRP A 250 3.99 2.86 1.29
C TRP A 250 4.66 2.94 -0.09
N PRO A 251 3.93 3.16 -1.21
CA PRO A 251 4.53 3.26 -2.54
C PRO A 251 5.63 4.33 -2.64
N GLY A 252 5.53 5.41 -1.86
CA GLY A 252 6.55 6.45 -1.79
C GLY A 252 7.85 6.08 -1.06
N ASP A 253 7.87 5.00 -0.26
CA ASP A 253 9.06 4.54 0.46
C ASP A 253 9.94 3.61 -0.38
N GLN A 254 9.43 3.09 -1.51
CA GLN A 254 10.14 2.15 -2.39
C GLN A 254 11.45 2.73 -2.99
N GLY A 255 11.65 4.05 -2.92
CA GLY A 255 12.88 4.73 -3.38
C GLY A 255 14.05 4.75 -2.38
N LEU A 256 13.83 4.47 -1.09
CA LEU A 256 14.87 4.61 -0.05
C LEU A 256 15.63 3.31 0.27
N VAL A 257 15.16 2.14 -0.20
CA VAL A 257 15.65 0.83 0.28
C VAL A 257 16.81 0.24 -0.55
N ARG A 258 17.31 0.93 -1.59
CA ARG A 258 18.48 0.43 -2.36
C ARG A 258 19.86 0.66 -1.73
N ALA A 259 19.95 1.27 -0.55
CA ALA A 259 21.21 1.36 0.19
C ALA A 259 21.22 0.31 1.32
N ARG A 260 21.88 -0.83 1.08
CA ARG A 260 22.25 -1.79 2.14
C ARG A 260 23.12 -1.08 3.20
N PRO A 261 22.74 -1.01 4.48
CA PRO A 261 23.65 -0.63 5.54
C PRO A 261 24.53 -1.84 5.91
N THR A 262 25.83 -1.62 5.94
CA THR A 262 26.86 -2.53 6.49
C THR A 262 26.55 -2.81 7.97
N PRO A 263 26.75 -4.05 8.48
CA PRO A 263 26.33 -4.39 9.83
C PRO A 263 27.33 -3.85 10.86
N THR A 264 26.94 -2.82 11.62
CA THR A 264 27.67 -2.41 12.82
C THR A 264 27.17 -3.21 14.02
N THR A 265 28.09 -3.89 14.67
CA THR A 265 27.95 -4.77 15.83
C THR A 265 27.24 -4.12 17.04
N ARG A 266 26.27 -4.84 17.62
CA ARG A 266 25.66 -4.57 18.95
C ARG A 266 26.58 -4.98 20.10
N PRO A 267 26.55 -4.29 21.26
CA PRO A 267 26.85 -4.90 22.56
C PRO A 267 25.59 -5.40 23.29
N VAL A 268 25.78 -6.51 24.01
CA VAL A 268 24.82 -7.34 24.77
C VAL A 268 24.53 -6.77 26.18
N PRO A 269 23.36 -7.03 26.81
CA PRO A 269 22.86 -6.32 27.99
C PRO A 269 23.26 -6.96 29.33
N ARG A 270 23.10 -6.21 30.44
CA ARG A 270 23.17 -6.74 31.82
C ARG A 270 21.81 -6.70 32.54
N PRO A 271 21.52 -7.66 33.44
CA PRO A 271 20.17 -7.98 33.87
C PRO A 271 19.81 -7.29 35.19
N ARG A 272 18.51 -7.04 35.45
CA ARG A 272 18.04 -6.74 36.80
C ARG A 272 16.75 -7.46 37.16
N ARG A 273 16.78 -8.02 38.37
CA ARG A 273 15.93 -9.04 38.98
C ARG A 273 14.44 -8.67 39.13
N ARG A 274 13.62 -9.63 38.69
CA ARG A 274 12.36 -10.15 39.24
C ARG A 274 11.96 -9.69 40.66
N ARG A 275 10.72 -9.21 40.83
CA ARG A 275 9.91 -9.45 42.03
C ARG A 275 8.46 -9.77 41.63
N TRP A 276 7.97 -10.86 42.20
CA TRP A 276 6.62 -11.41 42.06
C TRP A 276 5.66 -10.66 42.96
N GLN A 277 4.43 -10.44 42.52
CA GLN A 277 3.25 -10.58 43.38
C GLN A 277 2.10 -11.18 42.57
N ALA A 278 1.60 -12.30 43.10
CA ALA A 278 0.38 -12.95 42.68
C ALA A 278 -0.83 -12.16 43.18
N LEU A 279 -1.98 -12.26 42.49
CA LEU A 279 -3.28 -12.42 43.13
C LEU A 279 -4.29 -13.02 42.13
N THR A 280 -4.96 -14.04 42.65
CA THR A 280 -6.03 -14.92 42.14
C THR A 280 -7.36 -14.17 41.99
N ALA A 281 -8.11 -14.34 40.89
CA ALA A 281 -9.15 -15.34 40.58
C ALA A 281 -10.60 -14.92 40.95
N ALA A 282 -11.49 -14.90 39.94
CA ALA A 282 -12.93 -15.25 39.91
C ALA A 282 -13.53 -14.68 38.58
N ALA A 283 -13.97 -15.48 37.60
CA ALA A 283 -15.27 -16.18 37.47
C ALA A 283 -16.47 -15.20 37.42
N ALA A 284 -17.46 -15.24 36.51
CA ALA A 284 -17.93 -16.23 35.54
C ALA A 284 -18.90 -15.61 34.49
N LEU A 285 -19.02 -16.29 33.34
CA LEU A 285 -20.18 -16.60 32.47
C LEU A 285 -21.43 -15.69 32.41
N VAL A 286 -21.90 -15.41 31.17
CA VAL A 286 -23.20 -15.79 30.53
C VAL A 286 -23.20 -15.12 29.13
N ALA A 287 -22.96 -15.84 28.02
CA ALA A 287 -23.87 -16.66 27.21
C ALA A 287 -24.85 -15.90 26.28
N ALA A 288 -24.75 -16.28 24.99
CA ALA A 288 -25.77 -16.31 23.95
C ALA A 288 -26.42 -15.01 23.44
N ALA A 289 -26.14 -14.66 22.18
CA ALA A 289 -27.13 -14.70 21.09
C ALA A 289 -26.61 -13.96 19.85
N ALA A 290 -26.24 -14.72 18.82
CA ALA A 290 -26.55 -14.40 17.41
C ALA A 290 -26.18 -15.61 16.54
N VAL A 291 -26.82 -16.74 16.87
CA VAL A 291 -27.13 -17.78 15.89
C VAL A 291 -28.05 -17.11 14.86
N GLY A 292 -27.51 -16.76 13.70
CA GLY A 292 -28.26 -16.00 12.69
C GLY A 292 -27.41 -15.79 11.44
N GLY A 293 -27.04 -16.90 10.78
CA GLY A 293 -26.23 -16.87 9.57
C GLY A 293 -25.70 -18.23 9.13
N TYR A 294 -25.92 -19.27 9.94
CA TYR A 294 -25.82 -20.65 9.46
C TYR A 294 -27.10 -20.96 8.68
N LEU A 295 -26.94 -21.55 7.49
CA LEU A 295 -27.96 -21.95 6.50
C LEU A 295 -28.07 -21.01 5.29
N PHE A 296 -27.01 -20.93 4.48
CA PHE A 296 -27.06 -21.08 3.01
C PHE A 296 -25.65 -20.90 2.44
N PHE A 297 -24.86 -21.99 2.40
CA PHE A 297 -23.77 -22.26 1.43
C PHE A 297 -23.17 -23.62 1.81
N ARG A 298 -23.88 -24.69 1.46
CA ARG A 298 -23.35 -26.05 1.47
C ARG A 298 -23.27 -26.49 0.02
N MET A 299 -22.13 -26.23 -0.61
CA MET A 299 -21.51 -27.02 -1.69
C MET A 299 -20.22 -26.32 -2.12
N GLU A 300 -19.17 -27.14 -2.29
CA GLU A 300 -17.81 -26.84 -2.76
C GLU A 300 -16.77 -26.39 -1.70
N SER A 301 -16.37 -27.32 -0.84
CA SER A 301 -15.17 -27.21 0.01
C SER A 301 -14.20 -28.36 -0.29
N ASP A 302 -13.66 -28.44 -1.51
CA ASP A 302 -12.82 -29.57 -1.97
C ASP A 302 -11.34 -29.20 -2.25
N ALA A 303 -10.95 -27.93 -2.15
CA ALA A 303 -9.58 -27.51 -2.49
C ALA A 303 -8.65 -27.53 -1.25
N PRO A 304 -7.52 -28.28 -1.27
CA PRO A 304 -6.53 -28.29 -0.19
C PRO A 304 -5.99 -26.89 0.12
N GLY A 305 -5.93 -26.00 -0.88
CA GLY A 305 -5.54 -24.61 -0.70
C GLY A 305 -6.42 -23.77 0.23
N LEU A 306 -7.69 -24.13 0.47
CA LEU A 306 -8.54 -23.43 1.45
C LEU A 306 -8.07 -23.73 2.88
N THR A 307 -7.92 -25.01 3.23
CA THR A 307 -7.41 -25.44 4.55
C THR A 307 -6.04 -24.82 4.85
N VAL A 308 -5.15 -24.76 3.85
CA VAL A 308 -3.82 -24.14 4.01
C VAL A 308 -3.93 -22.67 4.40
N ARG A 309 -4.81 -21.91 3.74
CA ARG A 309 -5.02 -20.50 4.06
C ARG A 309 -5.57 -20.33 5.47
N GLU A 310 -6.64 -21.05 5.80
CA GLU A 310 -7.26 -21.00 7.12
C GLU A 310 -6.24 -21.34 8.23
N PHE A 311 -5.36 -22.32 7.99
CA PHE A 311 -4.26 -22.63 8.91
C PHE A 311 -3.27 -21.48 9.07
N VAL A 312 -2.74 -20.92 7.97
CA VAL A 312 -1.77 -19.81 8.04
C VAL A 312 -2.38 -18.59 8.72
N ASP A 313 -3.61 -18.26 8.36
CA ASP A 313 -4.36 -17.16 8.96
C ASP A 313 -4.51 -17.35 10.47
N ALA A 314 -4.97 -18.53 10.89
CA ALA A 314 -5.19 -18.86 12.29
C ALA A 314 -3.89 -18.84 13.11
N VAL A 315 -2.76 -19.26 12.53
CA VAL A 315 -1.44 -19.09 13.18
C VAL A 315 -1.11 -17.61 13.36
N ASN A 316 -1.28 -16.80 12.31
CA ASN A 316 -0.86 -15.39 12.32
C ASN A 316 -1.67 -14.50 13.27
N VAL A 317 -2.92 -14.86 13.54
CA VAL A 317 -3.76 -14.18 14.55
C VAL A 317 -3.83 -14.92 15.89
N ALA A 318 -3.07 -16.01 16.04
CA ALA A 318 -3.05 -16.88 17.22
C ALA A 318 -4.44 -17.42 17.63
N ASP A 319 -5.31 -17.71 16.66
CA ASP A 319 -6.65 -18.26 16.88
C ASP A 319 -6.58 -19.79 17.01
N THR A 320 -6.53 -20.26 18.25
CA THR A 320 -6.51 -21.70 18.56
C THR A 320 -7.80 -22.42 18.20
N ALA A 321 -8.95 -21.72 18.20
CA ALA A 321 -10.21 -22.34 17.84
C ALA A 321 -10.24 -22.62 16.33
N ALA A 322 -9.89 -21.62 15.51
CA ALA A 322 -9.72 -21.80 14.07
C ALA A 322 -8.67 -22.88 13.75
N LEU A 323 -7.54 -22.91 14.45
CA LEU A 323 -6.54 -23.97 14.27
C LEU A 323 -7.11 -25.36 14.53
N SER A 324 -7.87 -25.56 15.61
CA SER A 324 -8.44 -26.86 15.91
C SER A 324 -9.36 -27.40 14.78
N HIS A 325 -10.01 -26.51 14.02
CA HIS A 325 -10.87 -26.88 12.90
C HIS A 325 -10.13 -27.31 11.63
N VAL A 326 -8.86 -26.92 11.46
CA VAL A 326 -8.07 -27.22 10.25
C VAL A 326 -6.95 -28.22 10.50
N LEU A 327 -6.66 -28.54 11.75
CA LEU A 327 -5.65 -29.52 12.13
C LEU A 327 -6.19 -30.95 12.10
N CYS A 328 -5.27 -31.88 11.87
CA CYS A 328 -5.53 -33.31 11.98
C CYS A 328 -5.89 -33.69 13.42
N GLU A 329 -6.69 -34.74 13.60
CA GLU A 329 -7.17 -35.19 14.92
C GLU A 329 -6.03 -35.38 15.93
N ARG A 330 -4.87 -35.88 15.48
CA ARG A 330 -3.69 -36.11 16.33
C ARG A 330 -3.02 -34.85 16.91
N ASP A 331 -3.24 -33.70 16.26
CA ASP A 331 -2.62 -32.42 16.62
C ASP A 331 -3.59 -31.49 17.37
N GLN A 332 -4.89 -31.81 17.38
CA GLN A 332 -5.90 -31.08 18.13
C GLN A 332 -5.58 -31.13 19.64
N GLY A 333 -5.72 -29.98 20.31
CA GLY A 333 -5.30 -29.77 21.71
C GLY A 333 -3.81 -29.50 21.89
N ARG A 334 -2.99 -29.53 20.82
CA ARG A 334 -1.55 -29.24 20.84
C ARG A 334 -1.18 -28.05 19.95
N GLU A 335 -2.15 -27.21 19.59
CA GLU A 335 -2.01 -26.08 18.67
C GLU A 335 -0.89 -25.14 19.10
N ARG A 336 -0.89 -24.79 20.39
CA ARG A 336 0.11 -23.88 20.96
C ARG A 336 1.51 -24.46 20.98
N GLU A 337 1.62 -25.76 21.24
CA GLU A 337 2.91 -26.46 21.32
C GLU A 337 3.55 -26.60 19.93
N LEU A 338 2.74 -27.00 18.95
CA LEU A 338 3.18 -27.37 17.62
C LEU A 338 3.32 -26.15 16.69
N TYR A 339 2.38 -25.21 16.75
CA TYR A 339 2.22 -24.19 15.70
C TYR A 339 2.38 -22.77 16.21
N LEU A 340 2.02 -22.46 17.46
CA LEU A 340 2.12 -21.09 18.00
C LEU A 340 3.38 -20.84 18.86
N ARG A 341 4.29 -21.81 18.96
CA ARG A 341 5.49 -21.66 19.79
C ARG A 341 6.40 -20.55 19.26
N GLY A 342 6.67 -19.57 20.13
CA GLY A 342 7.52 -18.42 19.81
C GLY A 342 6.82 -17.33 18.98
N ASP A 343 5.48 -17.33 19.02
CA ASP A 343 4.54 -16.50 18.27
C ASP A 343 5.00 -16.31 16.81
N PRO A 344 5.05 -17.42 16.05
CA PRO A 344 5.57 -17.40 14.70
C PRO A 344 4.60 -16.66 13.77
N ARG A 345 5.16 -15.87 12.88
CA ARG A 345 4.47 -15.26 11.74
C ARG A 345 4.78 -16.08 10.50
N MET A 346 3.76 -16.63 9.86
CA MET A 346 3.90 -17.50 8.69
C MET A 346 3.46 -16.78 7.42
N THR A 347 4.28 -16.88 6.37
CA THR A 347 3.90 -16.46 5.02
C THR A 347 3.85 -17.67 4.11
N LEU A 348 2.73 -17.86 3.43
CA LEU A 348 2.54 -18.98 2.49
C LEU A 348 3.43 -18.77 1.25
N GLU A 349 4.42 -19.64 1.06
CA GLU A 349 5.29 -19.60 -0.13
C GLU A 349 4.74 -20.47 -1.27
N ARG A 350 4.24 -21.66 -0.94
CA ARG A 350 3.81 -22.64 -1.96
C ARG A 350 2.82 -23.65 -1.42
N VAL A 351 1.88 -24.06 -2.27
CA VAL A 351 1.05 -25.27 -2.11
C VAL A 351 1.39 -26.23 -3.26
N GLU A 352 1.66 -27.48 -2.94
CA GLU A 352 2.01 -28.58 -3.84
C GLU A 352 0.90 -29.63 -3.82
N GLU A 353 -0.22 -29.33 -4.48
CA GLU A 353 -1.44 -30.16 -4.47
C GLU A 353 -1.25 -31.52 -5.16
N ASN A 354 -0.28 -31.64 -6.05
CA ASN A 354 -0.01 -32.86 -6.84
C ASN A 354 0.99 -33.81 -6.16
N THR A 355 1.35 -33.57 -4.90
CA THR A 355 2.22 -34.46 -4.11
C THR A 355 1.37 -35.44 -3.29
N ASP A 356 1.93 -36.57 -2.88
CA ASP A 356 1.24 -37.56 -2.05
C ASP A 356 2.03 -37.83 -0.74
N PRO A 357 1.56 -37.33 0.42
CA PRO A 357 0.41 -36.44 0.58
C PRO A 357 0.69 -35.03 0.02
N PRO A 358 -0.35 -34.25 -0.34
CA PRO A 358 -0.17 -32.85 -0.71
C PRO A 358 0.56 -32.08 0.39
N THR A 359 1.37 -31.10 0.04
CA THR A 359 2.13 -30.31 1.03
C THR A 359 2.01 -28.81 0.76
N PHE A 360 2.32 -28.01 1.77
CA PHE A 360 2.54 -26.59 1.59
C PHE A 360 3.76 -26.12 2.39
N THR A 361 4.43 -25.10 1.87
CA THR A 361 5.61 -24.49 2.49
C THR A 361 5.31 -23.08 2.91
N VAL A 362 5.71 -22.76 4.14
CA VAL A 362 5.62 -21.42 4.72
C VAL A 362 6.99 -20.92 5.14
N LEU A 363 7.16 -19.60 5.09
CA LEU A 363 8.25 -18.91 5.74
C LEU A 363 7.80 -18.47 7.14
N ALA A 364 8.33 -19.09 8.19
CA ALA A 364 7.99 -18.81 9.58
C ALA A 364 9.03 -17.87 10.22
N THR A 365 8.59 -16.71 10.70
CA THR A 365 9.40 -15.69 11.37
C THR A 365 9.06 -15.67 12.86
N SER A 366 10.03 -15.90 13.73
CA SER A 366 9.81 -15.78 15.18
C SER A 366 9.70 -14.31 15.59
N SER A 367 8.62 -13.94 16.29
CA SER A 367 8.42 -12.57 16.79
C SER A 367 9.49 -12.15 17.81
N SER A 368 9.99 -13.09 18.62
CA SER A 368 10.94 -12.83 19.71
C SER A 368 12.39 -12.73 19.24
N THR A 369 12.76 -13.48 18.19
CA THR A 369 14.15 -13.54 17.71
C THR A 369 14.35 -12.90 16.34
N SER A 370 13.26 -12.57 15.62
CA SER A 370 13.27 -12.16 14.21
C SER A 370 13.94 -13.18 13.28
N ARG A 371 14.18 -14.41 13.74
CA ARG A 371 14.76 -15.48 12.93
C ARG A 371 13.69 -16.07 12.02
N THR A 372 14.02 -16.17 10.74
CA THR A 372 13.19 -16.79 9.71
C THR A 372 13.64 -18.22 9.45
N ASP A 373 12.67 -19.12 9.24
CA ASP A 373 12.92 -20.52 8.88
C ASP A 373 11.81 -21.03 7.95
N ARG A 374 12.14 -21.89 7.00
CA ARG A 374 11.15 -22.49 6.09
C ARG A 374 10.60 -23.77 6.69
N ARG A 375 9.27 -23.91 6.68
CA ARG A 375 8.58 -25.09 7.20
C ARG A 375 7.64 -25.65 6.14
N THR A 376 7.66 -26.96 5.99
CA THR A 376 6.76 -27.68 5.08
C THR A 376 5.83 -28.55 5.91
N TYR A 377 4.54 -28.47 5.63
CA TYR A 377 3.49 -29.18 6.34
C TYR A 377 2.71 -30.08 5.35
N PRO A 378 2.47 -31.35 5.69
CA PRO A 378 1.60 -32.22 4.92
C PRO A 378 0.11 -31.90 5.16
N LEU A 379 -0.68 -32.15 4.12
CA LEU A 379 -2.14 -32.12 4.13
C LEU A 379 -2.65 -33.56 4.03
N VAL A 380 -3.52 -33.94 4.96
CA VAL A 380 -4.11 -35.29 5.02
C VAL A 380 -5.62 -35.16 4.89
N LEU A 381 -6.24 -36.08 4.16
CA LEU A 381 -7.69 -36.14 4.05
C LEU A 381 -8.25 -36.98 5.22
N GLU A 382 -8.86 -36.33 6.20
CA GLU A 382 -9.51 -36.99 7.35
C GLU A 382 -11.01 -36.71 7.30
N ALA A 383 -11.84 -37.76 7.35
CA ALA A 383 -13.30 -37.67 7.29
C ALA A 383 -13.83 -36.83 6.10
N GLY A 384 -13.16 -36.89 4.95
CA GLY A 384 -13.53 -36.15 3.74
C GLY A 384 -13.17 -34.66 3.78
N GLN A 385 -12.34 -34.21 4.73
CA GLN A 385 -11.85 -32.85 4.81
C GLN A 385 -10.32 -32.82 4.81
N TRP A 386 -9.73 -31.87 4.08
CA TRP A 386 -8.29 -31.65 4.13
C TRP A 386 -7.90 -31.05 5.47
N ARG A 387 -6.86 -31.62 6.11
CA ARG A 387 -6.33 -31.25 7.42
C ARG A 387 -4.83 -31.03 7.37
N VAL A 388 -4.33 -30.06 8.12
CA VAL A 388 -2.89 -29.83 8.31
C VAL A 388 -2.38 -30.71 9.43
N CYS A 389 -1.35 -31.49 9.13
CA CYS A 389 -0.69 -32.37 10.09
C CYS A 389 0.73 -31.86 10.37
N SER A 390 1.20 -32.06 11.59
CA SER A 390 2.59 -31.83 11.96
C SER A 390 3.46 -32.83 11.20
N PRO A 391 4.70 -32.49 10.80
CA PRO A 391 5.57 -33.46 10.14
C PRO A 391 5.76 -34.70 11.04
N ALA A 392 5.74 -35.90 10.45
CA ALA A 392 6.13 -37.10 11.18
C ALA A 392 7.57 -36.93 11.70
N ARG A 393 7.81 -37.28 12.97
CA ARG A 393 9.15 -37.24 13.57
C ARG A 393 10.04 -38.35 13.05
#